data_AF-A0A285JZ88-F1
#
_entry.id   AF-A0A285JZ88-F1
#
_cell.length_a   1.000
_cell.length_b   1.000
_cell.length_c   1.000
_cell.angle_alpha   90.00
_cell.angle_beta   90.00
_cell.angle_gamma   90.00
#
_symmetry.space_group_name_H-M   'P 1'
#
loop_
_entity.id
_entity.type
_entity.pdbx_description
1 polymer ?
#
loop_
_entity_poly.entity_id
_entity_poly.type
_entity_poly.pdbx_seq_one_letter_code
_entity_poly.pdbx_strand_id
1 'polypeptide(L)'
;MTGMNVPALMDDGDEVADVGDRLAADAAGIYGWAMRAGEAVEGSLMCPSQLSQSGFGWEVTLGRLADEVRAYGVELRTAALAYLVADERSAGRMP
;
A
#
# COMPACT_ATOMS: atom_id res chain seq x y z
N MET A 1 21.38 13.16 22.93
CA MET A 1 20.11 12.40 22.94
C MET A 1 19.34 12.82 21.72
N THR A 2 19.22 11.96 20.71
CA THR A 2 18.28 12.18 19.61
C THR A 2 16.91 11.70 20.09
N GLY A 3 16.10 12.63 20.59
CA GLY A 3 14.68 12.34 20.86
C GLY A 3 13.98 12.05 19.53
N MET A 4 13.12 11.03 19.51
CA MET A 4 12.32 10.71 18.33
C MET A 4 11.33 11.84 18.07
N ASN A 5 11.26 12.33 16.83
CA ASN A 5 10.25 13.30 16.42
C ASN A 5 8.95 12.53 16.09
N VAL A 6 8.14 12.28 17.12
CA VAL A 6 6.87 11.51 17.00
C VAL A 6 5.94 12.08 15.92
N PRO A 7 5.67 13.41 15.86
CA PRO A 7 4.86 13.97 14.78
C PRO A 7 5.38 13.63 13.38
N ALA A 8 6.68 13.82 13.13
CA ALA A 8 7.26 13.52 11.83
C ALA A 8 7.13 12.03 11.46
N LEU A 9 7.30 11.12 12.43
CA LEU A 9 7.15 9.68 12.18
C LEU A 9 5.68 9.28 11.92
N MET A 10 4.72 9.99 12.51
CA MET A 10 3.31 9.81 12.17
C MET A 10 3.00 10.28 10.76
N ASP A 11 3.50 11.47 10.39
CA ASP A 11 3.35 12.03 9.05
C ASP A 11 3.97 11.09 8.00
N ASP A 12 5.20 10.61 8.23
CA ASP A 12 5.86 9.62 7.35
C ASP A 12 5.03 8.33 7.21
N GLY A 13 4.41 7.87 8.31
CA GLY A 13 3.54 6.69 8.29
C GLY A 13 2.26 6.89 7.48
N ASP A 14 1.64 8.07 7.57
CA ASP A 14 0.48 8.44 6.76
C ASP A 14 0.87 8.56 5.28
N GLU A 15 2.01 9.18 4.95
CA GLU A 15 2.51 9.28 3.57
C GLU A 15 2.78 7.91 2.93
N VAL A 16 3.36 6.98 3.69
CA VAL A 16 3.58 5.60 3.23
C VAL A 16 2.25 4.88 3.00
N ALA A 17 1.29 5.02 3.90
CA ALA A 17 -0.04 4.43 3.71
C ALA A 17 -0.73 4.96 2.45
N ASP A 18 -0.62 6.27 2.18
CA ASP A 18 -1.13 6.91 0.97
C ASP A 18 -0.43 6.41 -0.31
N VAL A 19 0.85 6.04 -0.25
CA VAL A 19 1.53 5.35 -1.38
C VAL A 19 0.86 4.00 -1.65
N GLY A 20 0.57 3.22 -0.58
CA GLY A 20 -0.13 1.95 -0.70
C GLY A 20 -1.51 2.10 -1.35
N ASP A 21 -2.29 3.09 -0.92
CA ASP A 21 -3.62 3.33 -1.49
C ASP A 21 -3.59 3.75 -2.96
N ARG A 22 -2.63 4.60 -3.36
CA ARG A 22 -2.42 4.95 -4.77
C ARG A 22 -2.05 3.73 -5.61
N LEU A 23 -1.15 2.89 -5.08
CA LEU A 23 -0.75 1.66 -5.78
C LEU A 23 -1.92 0.69 -5.95
N ALA A 24 -2.79 0.54 -4.95
CA ALA A 24 -4.00 -0.28 -5.04
C ALA A 24 -4.97 0.25 -6.11
N ALA A 25 -5.15 1.57 -6.16
CA ALA A 25 -6.00 2.21 -7.16
C ALA A 25 -5.48 1.98 -8.59
N ASP A 26 -4.17 2.11 -8.79
CA ASP A 26 -3.52 1.85 -10.08
C ASP A 26 -3.61 0.37 -10.47
N ALA A 27 -3.42 -0.54 -9.49
CA ALA A 27 -3.48 -1.99 -9.70
C ALA A 27 -4.86 -2.45 -10.22
N ALA A 28 -5.94 -1.91 -9.66
CA ALA A 28 -7.32 -2.24 -10.06
C ALA A 28 -7.64 -1.91 -11.52
N GLY A 29 -6.85 -1.04 -12.16
CA GLY A 29 -7.00 -0.70 -13.58
C GLY A 29 -6.39 -1.75 -14.54
N ILE A 30 -5.40 -2.53 -14.09
CA ILE A 30 -4.51 -3.30 -14.95
C ILE A 30 -5.24 -4.42 -15.69
N TYR A 31 -6.08 -5.20 -15.01
CA TYR A 31 -6.85 -6.25 -15.66
C TYR A 31 -7.79 -5.68 -16.73
N GLY A 32 -8.44 -4.55 -16.44
CA GLY A 32 -9.29 -3.86 -17.41
C GLY A 32 -8.51 -3.37 -18.64
N TRP A 33 -7.27 -2.94 -18.47
CA TRP A 33 -6.39 -2.54 -19.59
C TRP A 33 -5.96 -3.75 -20.41
N ALA A 34 -5.62 -4.85 -19.76
CA ALA A 34 -5.25 -6.11 -20.41
C ALA A 34 -6.41 -6.71 -21.22
N MET A 35 -7.64 -6.62 -20.72
CA MET A 35 -8.84 -7.04 -21.45
C MET A 35 -9.04 -6.22 -22.72
N ARG A 36 -8.98 -4.88 -22.63
CA ARG A 36 -9.10 -4.00 -23.81
C ARG A 36 -7.98 -4.24 -24.83
N ALA A 37 -6.76 -4.48 -24.37
CA ALA A 37 -5.64 -4.82 -25.24
C ALA A 37 -5.85 -6.18 -25.93
N GLY A 38 -6.34 -7.19 -25.19
CA GLY A 38 -6.69 -8.50 -25.73
C GLY A 38 -7.76 -8.42 -26.81
N GLU A 39 -8.85 -7.68 -26.57
CA GLU A 39 -9.91 -7.46 -27.56
C GLU A 39 -9.39 -6.80 -28.84
N ALA A 40 -8.48 -5.84 -28.71
CA ALA A 40 -7.89 -5.12 -29.85
C ALA A 40 -6.94 -5.99 -30.69
N VAL A 41 -6.27 -6.97 -30.09
CA VAL A 41 -5.22 -7.79 -30.75
C VAL A 41 -5.78 -9.11 -31.28
N GLU A 42 -6.60 -9.82 -30.50
CA GLU A 42 -7.02 -11.19 -30.81
C GLU A 42 -8.44 -11.27 -31.39
N GLY A 43 -9.19 -10.16 -31.38
CA GLY A 43 -10.63 -10.18 -31.65
C GLY A 43 -11.38 -10.97 -30.58
N SER A 44 -12.69 -11.17 -30.75
CA SER A 44 -13.59 -11.80 -29.76
C SER A 44 -13.38 -13.32 -29.55
N LEU A 45 -12.15 -13.82 -29.63
CA LEU A 45 -11.84 -15.22 -29.32
C LEU A 45 -12.13 -15.49 -27.83
N MET A 46 -13.02 -16.43 -27.56
CA MET A 46 -13.53 -16.76 -26.22
C MET A 46 -12.51 -17.43 -25.27
N CYS A 47 -11.23 -17.52 -25.65
CA CYS A 47 -10.18 -18.05 -24.78
C CYS A 47 -9.49 -16.89 -24.07
N PRO A 48 -9.26 -16.96 -22.74
CA PRO A 48 -8.45 -15.97 -22.04
C PRO A 48 -7.06 -15.89 -22.69
N SER A 49 -6.79 -14.77 -23.35
CA SER A 49 -5.49 -14.49 -23.96
C SER A 49 -4.39 -14.54 -22.91
N GLN A 50 -3.16 -14.83 -23.31
CA GLN A 50 -2.00 -14.70 -22.41
C GLN A 50 -1.91 -13.29 -21.81
N LEU A 51 -2.41 -12.27 -22.54
CA LEU A 51 -2.52 -10.89 -22.06
C LEU A 51 -3.48 -10.76 -20.87
N SER A 52 -4.68 -11.33 -20.93
CA SER A 52 -5.66 -11.27 -19.82
C SER A 52 -5.16 -11.97 -18.56
N GLN A 53 -4.49 -13.12 -18.72
CA GLN A 53 -3.86 -13.85 -17.61
C GLN A 53 -2.71 -13.06 -17.00
N SER A 54 -1.87 -12.44 -17.84
CA SER A 54 -0.79 -11.57 -17.39
C SER A 54 -1.32 -10.34 -16.66
N GLY A 55 -2.39 -9.71 -17.17
CA GLY A 55 -3.06 -8.57 -16.52
C GLY A 55 -3.60 -8.91 -15.14
N PHE A 56 -4.28 -10.07 -15.01
CA PHE A 56 -4.73 -10.57 -13.71
C PHE A 56 -3.57 -10.82 -12.75
N GLY A 57 -2.48 -11.45 -13.23
CA GLY A 57 -1.29 -11.69 -12.42
C GLY A 57 -0.63 -10.40 -11.90
N TRP A 58 -0.62 -9.35 -12.73
CA TRP A 58 -0.14 -8.03 -12.33
C TRP A 58 -1.03 -7.35 -11.30
N GLU A 59 -2.36 -7.37 -11.51
CA GLU A 59 -3.31 -6.82 -10.53
C GLU A 59 -3.12 -7.47 -9.15
N VAL A 60 -3.01 -8.79 -9.09
CA VAL A 60 -2.78 -9.51 -7.83
C VAL A 60 -1.44 -9.14 -7.19
N THR A 61 -0.38 -9.07 -7.99
CA THR A 61 0.96 -8.75 -7.48
C THR A 61 1.03 -7.34 -6.91
N LEU A 62 0.49 -6.36 -7.64
CA LEU A 62 0.49 -4.97 -7.18
C LEU A 62 -0.49 -4.74 -6.03
N GLY A 63 -1.62 -5.45 -5.99
CA GLY A 63 -2.53 -5.41 -4.85
C GLY A 63 -1.84 -5.88 -3.56
N ARG A 64 -1.06 -6.97 -3.63
CA ARG A 64 -0.26 -7.43 -2.47
C ARG A 64 0.79 -6.42 -2.05
N LEU A 65 1.50 -5.84 -3.01
CA LEU A 65 2.51 -4.81 -2.72
C LEU A 65 1.86 -3.58 -2.08
N ALA A 66 0.68 -3.17 -2.55
CA ALA A 66 -0.09 -2.06 -1.98
C ALA A 66 -0.49 -2.33 -0.53
N ASP A 67 -0.92 -3.56 -0.23
CA ASP A 67 -1.25 -3.98 1.13
C ASP A 67 -0.03 -4.00 2.05
N GLU A 68 1.12 -4.49 1.58
CA GLU A 68 2.38 -4.46 2.34
C GLU A 68 2.86 -3.04 2.63
N VAL A 69 2.81 -2.14 1.64
CA VAL A 69 3.17 -0.73 1.81
C VAL A 69 2.22 -0.05 2.80
N ARG A 70 0.90 -0.29 2.70
CA ARG A 70 -0.07 0.25 3.65
C ARG A 70 0.19 -0.26 5.07
N ALA A 71 0.46 -1.55 5.23
CA ALA A 71 0.77 -2.15 6.52
C ALA A 71 2.01 -1.51 7.15
N TYR A 72 3.05 -1.26 6.37
CA TYR A 72 4.25 -0.58 6.84
C TYR A 72 3.96 0.85 7.35
N GLY A 73 3.11 1.62 6.65
CA GLY A 73 2.67 2.93 7.13
C GLY A 73 1.95 2.87 8.48
N VAL A 74 1.09 1.86 8.67
CA VAL A 74 0.41 1.61 9.95
C VAL A 74 1.40 1.23 11.06
N GLU A 75 2.41 0.42 10.75
CA GLU A 75 3.47 0.04 11.69
C GLU A 75 4.27 1.26 12.18
N LEU A 76 4.62 2.19 11.27
CA LEU A 76 5.32 3.43 11.62
C LEU A 76 4.50 4.29 12.60
N ARG A 77 3.20 4.47 12.32
CA ARG A 77 2.28 5.21 13.22
C ARG A 77 2.16 4.52 14.58
N THR A 78 2.06 3.19 14.57
CA THR A 78 1.97 2.40 15.80
C THR A 78 3.24 2.54 16.64
N ALA A 79 4.41 2.52 16.01
CA ALA A 79 5.69 2.73 16.68
C ALA A 79 5.81 4.15 17.25
N ALA A 80 5.37 5.16 16.52
CA ALA A 80 5.35 6.56 16.98
C ALA A 80 4.49 6.73 18.24
N LEU A 81 3.28 6.15 18.23
CA LEU A 81 2.38 6.16 19.39
C LEU A 81 2.95 5.40 20.58
N ALA A 82 3.56 4.23 20.35
CA ALA A 82 4.20 3.45 21.40
C ALA A 82 5.34 4.23 22.07
N TYR A 83 6.14 4.96 21.28
CA TYR A 83 7.19 5.82 21.81
C TYR A 83 6.62 6.97 22.64
N LEU A 84 5.58 7.65 22.14
CA LEU A 84 4.92 8.74 22.88
C LEU A 84 4.40 8.26 24.25
N VAL A 85 3.74 7.11 24.29
CA VAL A 85 3.24 6.53 25.54
C VAL A 85 4.39 6.17 26.49
N ALA A 86 5.49 5.62 25.97
CA ALA A 86 6.65 5.31 26.79
C ALA A 86 7.32 6.57 27.36
N ASP A 87 7.43 7.64 26.55
CA ASP A 87 7.98 8.92 26.98
C ASP A 87 7.11 9.55 28.08
N GLU A 88 5.79 9.62 27.87
CA GLU A 88 4.83 10.18 28.84
C GLU A 88 4.82 9.40 30.18
N ARG A 89 4.94 8.07 30.13
CA ARG A 89 5.09 7.24 31.34
C ARG A 89 6.41 7.52 32.06
N SER A 90 7.52 7.62 31.32
CA SER A 90 8.83 7.89 31.91
C SER A 90 8.91 9.28 32.55
N ALA A 91 8.16 10.24 32.01
CA ALA A 91 8.01 11.59 32.55
C ALA A 91 7.05 11.68 33.74
N GLY A 92 6.40 10.57 34.13
CA GLY A 92 5.39 10.54 35.20
C GLY A 92 4.09 11.27 34.85
N ARG A 93 3.85 11.54 33.57
CA ARG A 93 2.64 12.21 33.05
C ARG A 93 1.51 11.23 32.74
N MET A 94 1.82 9.93 32.61
CA MET A 94 0.85 8.82 32.58
C MET A 94 1.13 7.81 33.70
N PRO A 95 0.09 7.30 34.40
CA PRO A 95 0.22 6.20 35.35
C PRO A 95 0.49 4.85 34.68
#